data_AF-A0A3D2J9B7-F1
#
_entry.id   AF-A0A3D2J9B7-F1
#
_cell.length_a   1.000
_cell.length_b   1.000
_cell.length_c   1.000
_cell.angle_alpha   90.00
_cell.angle_beta   90.00
_cell.angle_gamma   90.00
#
_symmetry.space_group_name_H-M   'P 1'
#
loop_
_entity.id
_entity.type
_entity.pdbx_description
1 polymer ?
#
loop_
_entity_poly.entity_id
_entity_poly.type
_entity_poly.pdbx_seq_one_letter_code
_entity_poly.pdbx_strand_id
1 'polypeptide(L)'
;MKYSLLTRLRRNGAFYLISTFLLLIGIPVYQALVLVPRGYGNALASTNLNHIAFYLAWLGTHTASFLIYRILLLIAFVLLLSMPFSLFRIIVAQELVAQQEEAELADSNDEGEENEDEEQDITDYEEDAERPEEENRENETDDVDEDEDTHDEEDGVDEEGESIEVASDGMPAYPWRGKGFAIIAAWSGICGIVAYVLGTLASTLFLLIVGHSATVQMTVPTTITVLLSIFSITTNTAGIGLLALSALFYGAVIARRGTRLWPGEWVGFGYLALAVSALLSGSAVSVASAPTSGQTALTSPAIVLFALWIGWLGLMLVRLRPEP
;
A
#
# COMPACT_ATOMS: atom_id res chain seq x y z
N MET A 1 10.22 14.63 15.98
CA MET A 1 10.44 13.17 15.78
C MET A 1 11.80 12.74 16.38
N LYS A 2 11.92 11.60 17.08
CA LYS A 2 13.23 11.17 17.65
C LYS A 2 14.27 10.92 16.53
N TYR A 3 15.48 11.44 16.68
CA TYR A 3 16.60 11.31 15.72
C TYR A 3 16.86 9.86 15.25
N SER A 4 16.62 8.87 16.12
CA SER A 4 16.76 7.43 15.80
C SER A 4 15.78 6.95 14.73
N LEU A 5 14.51 7.38 14.79
CA LEU A 5 13.48 6.98 13.84
C LEU A 5 13.75 7.62 12.46
N LEU A 6 14.06 8.91 12.44
CA LEU A 6 14.37 9.64 11.20
C LEU A 6 15.59 9.05 10.48
N THR A 7 16.63 8.70 11.22
CA THR A 7 17.83 8.03 10.66
C THR A 7 17.49 6.66 10.06
N ARG A 8 16.62 5.88 10.73
CA ARG A 8 16.16 4.58 10.22
C ARG A 8 15.34 4.74 8.93
N LEU A 9 14.39 5.68 8.90
CA LEU A 9 13.58 5.96 7.70
C LEU A 9 14.44 6.39 6.53
N ARG A 10 15.42 7.27 6.75
CA ARG A 10 16.35 7.73 5.71
C ARG A 10 17.20 6.59 5.15
N ARG A 11 17.74 5.73 6.02
CA ARG A 11 18.50 4.55 5.62
C ARG A 11 17.64 3.58 4.80
N ASN A 12 16.40 3.33 5.24
CA ASN A 12 15.45 2.51 4.51
C ASN A 12 15.10 3.12 3.15
N GLY A 13 14.92 4.45 3.08
CA GLY A 13 14.73 5.17 1.83
C GLY A 13 15.85 4.94 0.82
N ALA A 14 17.11 4.90 1.26
CA ALA A 14 18.25 4.57 0.39
C ALA A 14 18.16 3.13 -0.15
N PHE A 15 17.75 2.16 0.66
CA PHE A 15 17.51 0.79 0.18
C PHE A 15 16.39 0.71 -0.86
N TYR A 16 15.33 1.50 -0.68
CA TYR A 16 14.23 1.57 -1.65
C TYR A 16 14.69 2.17 -2.98
N LEU A 17 15.53 3.22 -2.95
CA LEU A 17 16.13 3.77 -4.17
C LEU A 17 17.04 2.77 -4.89
N ILE A 18 17.85 2.00 -4.15
CA ILE A 18 18.68 0.94 -4.73
C ILE A 18 17.79 -0.14 -5.37
N SER A 19 16.72 -0.55 -4.69
CA SER A 19 15.74 -1.49 -5.25
C SER A 19 15.09 -0.95 -6.51
N THR A 20 14.63 0.31 -6.51
CA THR A 20 14.06 0.96 -7.70
C THR A 20 15.05 0.98 -8.86
N PHE A 21 16.30 1.34 -8.60
CA PHE A 21 17.35 1.33 -9.62
C PHE A 21 17.57 -0.08 -10.20
N LEU A 22 17.61 -1.11 -9.33
CA LEU A 22 17.70 -2.50 -9.78
C LEU A 22 16.50 -2.91 -10.63
N LEU A 23 15.28 -2.59 -10.22
CA LEU A 23 14.05 -2.98 -10.94
C LEU A 23 13.90 -2.25 -12.28
N LEU A 24 14.20 -0.94 -12.34
CA LEU A 24 14.00 -0.14 -13.55
C LEU A 24 15.15 -0.22 -14.54
N ILE A 25 16.39 -0.33 -14.06
CA ILE A 25 17.58 -0.23 -14.91
C ILE A 25 18.40 -1.50 -14.79
N GLY A 26 18.80 -1.90 -13.57
CA GLY A 26 19.74 -3.01 -13.37
C GLY A 26 19.30 -4.32 -14.04
N ILE A 27 18.08 -4.77 -13.75
CA ILE A 27 17.53 -6.03 -14.27
C ILE A 27 17.24 -5.93 -15.77
N PRO A 28 16.55 -4.90 -16.29
CA PRO A 28 16.33 -4.76 -17.74
C PRO A 28 17.62 -4.66 -18.54
N VAL A 29 18.62 -3.92 -18.06
CA VAL A 29 19.94 -3.80 -18.72
C VAL A 29 20.67 -5.15 -18.71
N TYR A 30 20.67 -5.87 -17.58
CA TYR A 30 21.25 -7.20 -17.51
C TYR A 30 20.55 -8.17 -18.49
N GLN A 31 19.22 -8.11 -18.55
CA GLN A 31 18.45 -8.91 -19.49
C GLN A 31 18.80 -8.57 -20.94
N ALA A 32 18.87 -7.29 -21.30
CA ALA A 32 19.17 -6.84 -22.66
C ALA A 32 20.61 -7.13 -23.10
N LEU A 33 21.60 -6.96 -22.22
CA LEU A 33 23.02 -7.07 -22.55
C LEU A 33 23.59 -8.49 -22.37
N VAL A 34 23.03 -9.28 -21.45
CA VAL A 34 23.58 -10.61 -21.11
C VAL A 34 22.64 -11.73 -21.52
N LEU A 35 21.36 -11.65 -21.15
CA LEU A 35 20.42 -12.76 -21.36
C LEU A 35 19.93 -12.84 -22.82
N VAL A 36 19.52 -11.73 -23.41
CA VAL A 36 18.97 -11.69 -24.77
C VAL A 36 19.99 -12.16 -25.82
N PRO A 37 21.26 -11.71 -25.81
CA PRO A 37 22.27 -12.22 -26.74
C PRO A 37 22.57 -13.72 -26.57
N ARG A 38 22.34 -14.27 -25.38
CA ARG A 38 22.45 -15.71 -25.10
C ARG A 38 21.20 -16.51 -25.51
N GLY A 39 20.20 -15.87 -26.11
CA GLY A 39 18.99 -16.54 -26.60
C GLY A 39 17.85 -16.67 -25.57
N TYR A 40 17.94 -15.98 -24.43
CA TYR A 40 16.90 -16.04 -23.38
C TYR A 40 15.51 -15.66 -23.89
N GLY A 41 15.40 -14.65 -24.75
CA GLY A 41 14.11 -14.21 -25.30
C GLY A 41 13.41 -15.33 -26.10
N ASN A 42 14.18 -16.04 -26.94
CA ASN A 42 13.66 -17.18 -27.70
C ASN A 42 13.30 -18.34 -26.77
N ALA A 43 14.14 -18.59 -25.76
CA ALA A 43 13.88 -19.61 -24.75
C ALA A 43 12.58 -19.33 -23.98
N LEU A 44 12.35 -18.08 -23.58
CA LEU A 44 11.14 -17.67 -22.87
C LEU A 44 9.90 -17.72 -23.79
N ALA A 45 10.02 -17.28 -25.04
CA ALA A 45 8.92 -17.34 -26.01
C ALA A 45 8.48 -18.79 -26.29
N SER A 46 9.41 -19.75 -26.28
CA SER A 46 9.10 -21.17 -26.47
C SER A 46 8.22 -21.77 -25.37
N THR A 47 8.28 -21.24 -24.14
CA THR A 47 7.41 -21.65 -23.02
C THR A 47 5.94 -21.36 -23.32
N ASN A 48 5.65 -20.23 -23.96
CA ASN A 48 4.28 -19.85 -24.34
C ASN A 48 3.70 -20.75 -25.45
N LEU A 49 4.55 -21.44 -26.20
CA LEU A 49 4.17 -22.42 -27.22
C LEU A 49 4.14 -23.85 -26.65
N ASN A 50 4.13 -24.02 -25.33
CA ASN A 50 4.21 -25.31 -24.62
C ASN A 50 5.50 -26.11 -24.89
N HIS A 51 6.56 -25.46 -25.37
CA HIS A 51 7.87 -26.08 -25.61
C HIS A 51 8.84 -25.84 -24.44
N ILE A 52 8.41 -26.18 -23.23
CA ILE A 52 9.18 -25.98 -21.97
C ILE A 52 10.56 -26.66 -22.02
N ALA A 53 10.71 -27.78 -22.75
CA ALA A 53 11.98 -28.49 -22.90
C ALA A 53 13.10 -27.59 -23.45
N PHE A 54 12.76 -26.69 -24.38
CA PHE A 54 13.74 -25.75 -24.96
C PHE A 54 14.21 -24.72 -23.92
N TYR A 55 13.29 -24.21 -23.09
CA TYR A 55 13.62 -23.34 -21.97
C TYR A 55 14.54 -24.03 -20.94
N LEU A 56 14.23 -25.28 -20.57
CA LEU A 56 15.02 -26.06 -19.63
C LEU A 56 16.42 -26.40 -20.18
N ALA A 57 16.53 -26.74 -21.46
CA ALA A 57 17.83 -27.00 -22.11
C ALA A 57 18.69 -25.72 -22.19
N TRP A 58 18.07 -24.57 -22.49
CA TRP A 58 18.76 -23.28 -22.45
C TRP A 58 19.27 -22.97 -21.04
N LEU A 59 18.47 -23.27 -20.02
CA LEU A 59 18.83 -23.05 -18.62
C LEU A 59 20.03 -23.89 -18.19
N GLY A 60 20.07 -25.17 -18.59
CA GLY A 60 21.19 -26.07 -18.32
C GLY A 60 22.51 -25.57 -18.90
N THR A 61 22.47 -24.92 -20.06
CA THR A 61 23.66 -24.35 -20.73
C THR A 61 24.06 -22.97 -20.20
N HIS A 62 23.11 -22.19 -19.68
CA HIS A 62 23.34 -20.80 -19.26
C HIS A 62 23.05 -20.56 -17.76
N THR A 63 23.28 -21.58 -16.94
CA THR A 63 22.96 -21.59 -15.50
C THR A 63 23.49 -20.38 -14.74
N ALA A 64 24.78 -20.03 -14.93
CA ALA A 64 25.38 -18.89 -14.23
C ALA A 64 24.69 -17.56 -14.54
N SER A 65 24.35 -17.31 -15.82
CA SER A 65 23.66 -16.09 -16.21
C SER A 65 22.26 -15.98 -15.65
N PHE A 66 21.54 -17.10 -15.63
CA PHE A 66 20.22 -17.16 -15.02
C PHE A 66 20.28 -16.94 -13.51
N LEU A 67 21.27 -17.54 -12.83
CA LEU A 67 21.42 -17.39 -11.39
C LEU A 67 21.70 -15.94 -11.00
N ILE A 68 22.60 -15.25 -11.71
CA ILE A 68 22.86 -13.81 -11.48
C ILE A 68 21.58 -12.99 -11.65
N TYR A 69 20.81 -13.24 -12.72
CA TYR A 69 19.53 -12.57 -12.93
C TYR A 69 18.56 -12.78 -11.75
N ARG A 70 18.42 -14.03 -11.28
CA ARG A 70 17.55 -14.34 -10.12
C ARG A 70 18.05 -13.71 -8.83
N ILE A 71 19.36 -13.66 -8.60
CA ILE A 71 19.96 -13.00 -7.43
C ILE A 71 19.69 -11.50 -7.45
N LEU A 72 19.88 -10.82 -8.59
CA LEU A 72 19.57 -9.38 -8.72
C LEU A 72 18.11 -9.10 -8.37
N LEU A 73 17.22 -9.96 -8.86
CA LEU A 73 15.79 -9.87 -8.61
C LEU A 73 15.45 -10.10 -7.12
N LEU A 74 16.04 -11.12 -6.50
CA LEU A 74 15.87 -11.40 -5.08
C LEU A 74 16.39 -10.25 -4.20
N ILE A 75 17.57 -9.70 -4.53
CA ILE A 75 18.14 -8.55 -3.81
C ILE A 75 17.19 -7.35 -3.88
N ALA A 76 16.64 -7.05 -5.06
CA ALA A 76 15.70 -5.95 -5.21
C ALA A 76 14.50 -6.09 -4.25
N PHE A 77 13.85 -7.26 -4.20
CA PHE A 77 12.71 -7.47 -3.32
C PHE A 77 13.07 -7.57 -1.84
N VAL A 78 14.23 -8.13 -1.47
CA VAL A 78 14.69 -8.19 -0.08
C VAL A 78 14.92 -6.78 0.49
N LEU A 79 15.45 -5.85 -0.32
CA LEU A 79 15.61 -4.45 0.09
C LEU A 79 14.28 -3.74 0.39
N LEU A 80 13.15 -4.27 -0.10
CA LEU A 80 11.82 -3.74 0.14
C LEU A 80 11.13 -4.31 1.38
N LEU A 81 11.74 -5.28 2.09
CA LEU A 81 11.08 -5.99 3.18
C LEU A 81 10.58 -5.06 4.30
N SER A 82 11.29 -3.96 4.56
CA SER A 82 10.90 -2.95 5.54
C SER A 82 9.89 -1.91 5.04
N MET A 83 9.58 -1.90 3.73
CA MET A 83 8.75 -0.88 3.09
C MET A 83 7.33 -0.81 3.68
N PRO A 84 6.59 -1.93 3.81
CA PRO A 84 5.23 -1.88 4.33
C PRO A 84 5.18 -1.29 5.74
N PHE A 85 6.04 -1.74 6.66
CA PHE A 85 6.08 -1.17 8.01
C PHE A 85 6.58 0.28 8.04
N SER A 86 7.43 0.69 7.11
CA SER A 86 7.86 2.10 7.03
C SER A 86 6.68 3.00 6.64
N LEU A 87 5.88 2.59 5.65
CA LEU A 87 4.66 3.31 5.26
C LEU A 87 3.63 3.33 6.40
N PHE A 88 3.40 2.21 7.06
CA PHE A 88 2.52 2.13 8.22
C PHE A 88 2.90 3.16 9.29
N ARG A 89 4.18 3.21 9.67
CA ARG A 89 4.67 4.15 10.70
C ARG A 89 4.49 5.61 10.29
N ILE A 90 4.71 5.94 9.01
CA ILE A 90 4.53 7.31 8.52
C ILE A 90 3.06 7.72 8.59
N ILE A 91 2.16 6.84 8.13
CA ILE A 91 0.71 7.09 8.17
C ILE A 91 0.22 7.27 9.60
N VAL A 92 0.60 6.37 10.50
CA VAL A 92 0.23 6.49 11.92
C VAL A 92 0.78 7.78 12.52
N ALA A 93 2.04 8.14 12.23
CA ALA A 93 2.65 9.35 12.77
C ALA A 93 1.92 10.61 12.30
N GLN A 94 1.55 10.69 11.01
CA GLN A 94 0.83 11.84 10.47
C GLN A 94 -0.59 11.95 11.04
N GLU A 95 -1.29 10.83 11.17
CA GLU A 95 -2.63 10.83 11.79
C GLU A 95 -2.59 11.25 13.26
N LEU A 96 -1.55 10.88 14.01
CA LEU A 96 -1.40 11.30 15.41
C LEU A 96 -1.14 12.81 15.52
N VAL A 97 -0.29 13.36 14.64
CA VAL A 97 -0.04 14.81 14.61
C VAL A 97 -1.32 15.58 14.32
N ALA A 98 -2.12 15.14 13.34
CA ALA A 98 -3.38 15.81 13.06
C ALA A 98 -4.42 15.69 14.17
N GLN A 99 -4.46 14.56 14.89
CA GLN A 99 -5.33 14.43 16.07
C GLN A 99 -4.92 15.38 17.20
N GLN A 100 -3.62 15.63 17.37
CA GLN A 100 -3.13 16.61 18.34
C GLN A 100 -3.48 18.03 17.92
N GLU A 101 -3.26 18.39 16.65
CA GLU A 101 -3.62 19.70 16.11
C GLU A 101 -5.15 19.96 16.19
N GLU A 102 -5.99 18.96 15.91
CA GLU A 102 -7.45 19.08 16.04
C GLU A 102 -7.88 19.24 17.51
N ALA A 103 -7.23 18.55 18.44
CA ALA A 103 -7.51 18.69 19.88
C ALA A 103 -7.07 20.07 20.42
N GLU A 104 -5.89 20.55 20.04
CA GLU A 104 -5.40 21.89 20.40
C GLU A 104 -6.31 23.00 19.85
N LEU A 105 -6.84 22.84 18.64
CA LEU A 105 -7.80 23.78 18.06
C LEU A 105 -9.16 23.76 18.77
N ALA A 106 -9.65 22.59 19.17
CA ALA A 106 -10.90 22.46 19.93
C ALA A 106 -10.79 23.15 21.30
N ASP A 107 -9.69 22.91 22.02
CA ASP A 107 -9.39 23.53 23.32
C ASP A 107 -9.28 25.06 23.20
N SER A 108 -8.65 25.56 22.12
CA SER A 108 -8.52 27.00 21.88
C SER A 108 -9.81 27.72 21.48
N ASN A 109 -10.81 26.99 20.98
CA ASN A 109 -12.12 27.56 20.65
C ASN A 109 -13.06 27.59 21.87
N ASP A 110 -12.90 26.65 22.81
CA ASP A 110 -13.72 26.57 24.03
C ASP A 110 -13.32 27.66 25.05
N GLU A 111 -12.05 28.06 25.09
CA GLU A 111 -11.58 29.21 25.91
C GLU A 111 -12.00 30.59 25.36
N GLY A 112 -12.67 30.66 24.20
CA GLY A 112 -13.06 31.89 23.51
C GLY A 112 -14.52 32.32 23.65
N GLU A 113 -15.40 31.47 24.22
CA GLU A 113 -16.85 31.72 24.31
C GLU A 113 -17.34 32.11 25.72
N GLU A 114 -16.45 32.48 26.65
CA GLU A 114 -16.82 33.06 27.95
C GLU A 114 -16.46 34.57 28.02
N ASN A 115 -17.13 35.43 27.24
CA ASN A 115 -17.20 36.90 27.49
C ASN A 115 -18.24 37.61 26.61
N GLU A 116 -19.48 37.10 26.55
CA GLU A 116 -20.63 37.90 26.11
C GLU A 116 -21.79 37.77 27.09
N ASP A 117 -21.55 38.09 28.38
CA ASP A 117 -22.63 38.27 29.35
C ASP A 117 -22.96 39.76 29.55
N GLU A 118 -24.18 40.09 29.10
CA GLU A 118 -25.18 40.93 29.77
C GLU A 118 -24.91 42.42 30.09
N GLU A 119 -25.62 43.30 29.37
CA GLU A 119 -26.23 44.49 30.00
C GLU A 119 -27.68 44.64 29.52
N GLN A 120 -28.62 44.46 30.46
CA GLN A 120 -30.07 44.63 30.35
C GLN A 120 -30.47 46.12 30.28
N ASP A 121 -31.62 46.45 29.65
CA ASP A 121 -32.83 46.99 30.33
C ASP A 121 -33.75 47.89 29.44
N ILE A 122 -34.94 47.34 29.12
CA ILE A 122 -36.33 47.91 29.05
C ILE A 122 -36.63 49.27 28.35
N THR A 123 -37.61 49.27 27.42
CA THR A 123 -38.96 49.91 27.59
C THR A 123 -39.89 49.72 26.38
N ASP A 124 -41.15 49.40 26.70
CA ASP A 124 -42.35 49.34 25.85
C ASP A 124 -42.61 50.58 24.99
N TYR A 125 -43.20 50.40 23.80
CA TYR A 125 -44.37 51.16 23.32
C TYR A 125 -45.09 50.37 22.21
N GLU A 126 -46.38 50.09 22.46
CA GLU A 126 -47.40 49.65 21.48
C GLU A 126 -47.61 50.72 20.38
N GLU A 127 -48.10 50.31 19.19
CA GLU A 127 -49.30 50.86 18.52
C GLU A 127 -49.36 50.48 17.01
N ASP A 128 -50.40 49.70 16.67
CA ASP A 128 -51.21 49.64 15.44
C ASP A 128 -50.62 49.92 14.04
N ALA A 129 -50.86 49.00 13.10
CA ALA A 129 -51.77 49.24 11.97
C ALA A 129 -51.86 48.04 10.98
N GLU A 130 -53.02 47.40 10.99
CA GLU A 130 -53.85 46.92 9.86
C GLU A 130 -53.24 46.40 8.52
N ARG A 131 -53.83 45.26 8.09
CA ARG A 131 -54.43 44.94 6.75
C ARG A 131 -53.74 43.90 5.83
N PRO A 132 -54.49 43.21 4.92
CA PRO A 132 -54.89 41.81 5.10
C PRO A 132 -54.63 40.91 3.86
N GLU A 133 -55.03 39.62 3.96
CA GLU A 133 -55.50 38.68 2.89
C GLU A 133 -54.51 38.42 1.72
N GLU A 134 -54.23 37.22 1.19
CA GLU A 134 -54.85 35.92 0.90
C GLU A 134 -53.62 35.04 0.48
N GLU A 135 -53.54 33.72 0.49
CA GLU A 135 -54.33 32.77 -0.28
C GLU A 135 -53.72 31.36 -0.08
N ASN A 136 -54.58 30.36 0.15
CA ASN A 136 -54.50 28.98 -0.33
C ASN A 136 -53.17 28.19 -0.28
N ARG A 137 -53.12 27.19 0.61
CA ARG A 137 -53.06 25.78 0.18
C ARG A 137 -53.45 24.80 1.28
N GLU A 138 -54.58 24.12 1.03
CA GLU A 138 -55.00 22.88 1.67
C GLU A 138 -54.18 21.69 1.16
N ASN A 139 -53.77 20.80 2.08
CA ASN A 139 -53.83 19.33 1.99
C ASN A 139 -53.24 18.78 3.31
N GLU A 140 -54.05 18.38 4.31
CA GLU A 140 -54.56 17.01 4.51
C GLU A 140 -53.42 15.97 4.44
N THR A 141 -52.97 15.34 5.54
CA THR A 141 -53.73 14.34 6.31
C THR A 141 -52.96 13.88 7.57
N ASP A 142 -53.69 13.76 8.68
CA ASP A 142 -53.77 12.68 9.70
C ASP A 142 -52.45 12.05 10.20
N ASP A 143 -52.05 12.29 11.45
CA ASP A 143 -52.56 11.78 12.74
C ASP A 143 -51.76 10.56 13.25
N VAL A 144 -51.36 10.68 14.52
CA VAL A 144 -51.28 9.67 15.60
C VAL A 144 -49.94 9.69 16.34
N ASP A 145 -49.98 10.39 17.49
CA ASP A 145 -49.56 9.98 18.84
C ASP A 145 -48.45 8.94 19.02
N GLU A 146 -47.40 9.34 19.78
CA GLU A 146 -47.06 8.67 21.04
C GLU A 146 -46.06 9.54 21.84
N ASP A 147 -46.55 10.06 22.96
CA ASP A 147 -45.75 10.52 24.10
C ASP A 147 -44.96 9.33 24.68
N GLU A 148 -43.69 9.54 25.06
CA GLU A 148 -43.21 9.15 26.40
C GLU A 148 -41.81 9.71 26.67
N ASP A 149 -41.77 10.63 27.63
CA ASP A 149 -40.63 10.92 28.50
C ASP A 149 -40.00 9.63 29.06
N THR A 150 -38.67 9.57 29.21
CA THR A 150 -38.02 9.35 30.51
C THR A 150 -36.48 9.30 30.43
N HIS A 151 -35.89 10.17 31.27
CA HIS A 151 -34.66 10.02 32.05
C HIS A 151 -33.30 9.71 31.41
N ASP A 152 -32.43 10.73 31.50
CA ASP A 152 -31.19 10.74 32.30
C ASP A 152 -30.58 9.37 32.62
N GLU A 153 -29.44 9.06 32.01
CA GLU A 153 -28.23 8.76 32.78
C GLU A 153 -27.02 9.37 32.05
N GLU A 154 -26.47 10.40 32.70
CA GLU A 154 -25.09 10.83 32.57
C GLU A 154 -24.18 9.60 32.76
N ASP A 155 -23.46 9.20 31.72
CA ASP A 155 -22.19 8.49 31.89
C ASP A 155 -21.07 9.47 31.53
N GLY A 156 -20.81 10.35 32.48
CA GLY A 156 -19.52 11.01 32.63
C GLY A 156 -18.47 9.94 32.85
N VAL A 157 -17.78 9.55 31.77
CA VAL A 157 -16.47 8.93 31.89
C VAL A 157 -15.45 10.06 31.83
N ASP A 158 -15.14 10.57 33.01
CA ASP A 158 -13.88 11.22 33.30
C ASP A 158 -12.73 10.26 32.91
N GLU A 159 -12.26 10.31 31.67
CA GLU A 159 -10.92 9.80 31.35
C GLU A 159 -9.91 10.85 31.82
N GLU A 160 -9.68 10.84 33.14
CA GLU A 160 -8.49 11.37 33.77
C GLU A 160 -7.26 10.91 33.00
N GLY A 161 -6.58 11.87 32.38
CA GLY A 161 -5.18 11.86 31.91
C GLY A 161 -4.40 10.55 32.04
N GLU A 162 -4.78 9.52 31.27
CA GLU A 162 -3.95 8.34 31.13
C GLU A 162 -2.74 8.77 30.28
N SER A 163 -1.63 9.03 30.97
CA SER A 163 -0.37 9.41 30.35
C SER A 163 -0.08 8.41 29.23
N ILE A 164 -0.23 8.85 27.98
CA ILE A 164 0.04 8.01 26.80
C ILE A 164 1.43 7.43 26.99
N GLU A 165 1.53 6.14 27.26
CA GLU A 165 2.84 5.47 27.33
C GLU A 165 3.46 5.56 25.93
N VAL A 166 4.31 6.56 25.74
CA VAL A 166 5.04 6.75 24.51
C VAL A 166 6.14 5.71 24.49
N ALA A 167 6.00 4.71 23.61
CA ALA A 167 7.00 3.69 23.40
C ALA A 167 8.37 4.34 23.07
N SER A 168 9.46 3.59 23.27
CA SER A 168 10.83 4.10 23.06
C SER A 168 11.06 4.74 21.67
N ASP A 169 10.26 4.40 20.66
CA ASP A 169 10.29 4.94 19.29
C ASP A 169 9.51 6.26 19.09
N GLY A 170 8.83 6.81 20.12
CA GLY A 170 8.04 8.04 19.99
C GLY A 170 6.63 7.83 19.41
N MET A 171 6.15 6.59 19.36
CA MET A 171 4.77 6.23 19.01
C MET A 171 4.02 5.83 20.28
N PRO A 172 2.68 5.97 20.35
CA PRO A 172 1.89 5.46 21.49
C PRO A 172 2.10 3.95 21.67
N ALA A 173 1.78 3.41 22.84
CA ALA A 173 1.92 1.98 23.14
C ALA A 173 1.09 1.08 22.19
N TYR A 174 -0.07 1.57 21.74
CA TYR A 174 -1.02 0.84 20.90
C TYR A 174 -1.40 1.60 19.61
N PRO A 175 -0.45 1.85 18.67
CA PRO A 175 -0.68 2.63 17.46
C PRO A 175 -1.68 1.98 16.47
N TRP A 176 -2.12 0.76 16.77
CA TRP A 176 -2.97 -0.07 15.92
C TRP A 176 -4.47 -0.02 16.28
N ARG A 177 -4.85 0.48 17.45
CA ARG A 177 -6.24 0.49 17.90
C ARG A 177 -7.05 1.45 17.00
N GLY A 178 -8.14 0.95 16.38
CA GLY A 178 -8.95 1.71 15.42
C GLY A 178 -8.42 1.79 13.98
N LYS A 179 -7.21 1.27 13.69
CA LYS A 179 -6.52 1.42 12.38
C LYS A 179 -6.34 0.09 11.64
N GLY A 180 -7.38 -0.76 11.65
CA GLY A 180 -7.36 -2.12 11.08
C GLY A 180 -6.81 -2.21 9.66
N PHE A 181 -7.20 -1.29 8.78
CA PHE A 181 -6.79 -1.28 7.37
C PHE A 181 -5.28 -1.06 7.17
N ALA A 182 -4.65 -0.19 7.96
CA ALA A 182 -3.22 0.11 7.82
C ALA A 182 -2.34 -1.06 8.25
N ILE A 183 -2.81 -1.86 9.23
CA ILE A 183 -2.15 -3.08 9.70
C ILE A 183 -2.28 -4.18 8.66
N ILE A 184 -3.48 -4.37 8.10
CA ILE A 184 -3.71 -5.32 7.01
C ILE A 184 -2.83 -4.96 5.81
N ALA A 185 -2.69 -3.67 5.48
CA ALA A 185 -1.78 -3.20 4.44
C ALA A 185 -0.32 -3.59 4.71
N ALA A 186 0.15 -3.43 5.96
CA ALA A 186 1.52 -3.77 6.34
C ALA A 186 1.79 -5.27 6.22
N TRP A 187 0.91 -6.09 6.79
CA TRP A 187 1.05 -7.54 6.79
C TRP A 187 0.89 -8.14 5.40
N SER A 188 -0.10 -7.69 4.63
CA SER A 188 -0.24 -8.11 3.23
C SER A 188 1.01 -7.78 2.43
N GLY A 189 1.57 -6.58 2.58
CA GLY A 189 2.80 -6.20 1.89
C GLY A 189 3.99 -7.12 2.23
N ILE A 190 4.19 -7.43 3.50
CA ILE A 190 5.30 -8.29 3.95
C ILE A 190 5.09 -9.73 3.51
N CYS A 191 3.91 -10.29 3.74
CA CYS A 191 3.57 -11.63 3.28
C CYS A 191 3.72 -11.74 1.76
N GLY A 192 3.36 -10.69 1.01
CA GLY A 192 3.56 -10.60 -0.43
C GLY A 192 5.03 -10.65 -0.84
N ILE A 193 5.88 -9.83 -0.23
CA ILE A 193 7.34 -9.82 -0.48
C ILE A 193 7.96 -11.17 -0.11
N VAL A 194 7.61 -11.73 1.05
CA VAL A 194 8.13 -13.02 1.51
C VAL A 194 7.71 -14.15 0.59
N ALA A 195 6.43 -14.22 0.20
CA ALA A 195 5.94 -15.21 -0.75
C ALA A 195 6.65 -15.09 -2.11
N TYR A 196 6.87 -13.86 -2.58
CA TYR A 196 7.60 -13.59 -3.81
C TYR A 196 9.06 -14.07 -3.74
N VAL A 197 9.78 -13.72 -2.66
CA VAL A 197 11.18 -14.09 -2.45
C VAL A 197 11.33 -15.60 -2.32
N LEU A 198 10.54 -16.24 -1.45
CA LEU A 198 10.58 -17.68 -1.23
C LEU A 198 10.17 -18.47 -2.47
N GLY A 199 9.12 -18.05 -3.17
CA GLY A 199 8.69 -18.68 -4.42
C GLY A 199 9.74 -18.53 -5.53
N THR A 200 10.40 -17.36 -5.63
CA THR A 200 11.48 -17.14 -6.59
C THR A 200 12.70 -17.99 -6.25
N LEU A 201 13.05 -18.11 -4.98
CA LEU A 201 14.15 -18.97 -4.53
C LEU A 201 13.86 -20.45 -4.80
N ALA A 202 12.69 -20.94 -4.39
CA ALA A 202 12.28 -22.33 -4.59
C ALA A 202 12.22 -22.71 -6.07
N SER A 203 11.63 -21.84 -6.91
CA SER A 203 11.59 -22.05 -8.36
C SER A 203 12.97 -22.04 -8.99
N THR A 204 13.87 -21.16 -8.53
CA THR A 204 15.26 -21.12 -9.00
C THR A 204 15.97 -22.43 -8.68
N LEU A 205 15.90 -22.90 -7.43
CA LEU A 205 16.53 -24.17 -7.03
C LEU A 205 15.97 -25.35 -7.83
N PHE A 206 14.65 -25.43 -7.97
CA PHE A 206 14.02 -26.48 -8.77
C PHE A 206 14.47 -26.46 -10.23
N LEU A 207 14.44 -25.27 -10.85
CA LEU A 207 14.85 -25.09 -12.24
C LEU A 207 16.32 -25.44 -12.46
N LEU A 208 17.21 -25.12 -11.52
CA LEU A 208 18.63 -25.50 -11.59
C LEU A 208 18.83 -27.02 -11.61
N ILE A 209 18.09 -27.74 -10.78
CA ILE A 209 18.16 -29.21 -10.71
C ILE A 209 17.67 -29.82 -12.02
N VAL A 210 16.49 -29.38 -12.48
CA VAL A 210 15.87 -29.94 -13.69
C VAL A 210 16.64 -29.56 -14.96
N GLY A 211 17.09 -28.31 -15.06
CA GLY A 211 17.76 -27.76 -16.23
C GLY A 211 19.08 -28.45 -16.54
N HIS A 212 19.79 -28.95 -15.53
CA HIS A 212 21.08 -29.64 -15.73
C HIS A 212 20.95 -30.94 -16.53
N SER A 213 19.82 -31.63 -16.41
CA SER A 213 19.53 -32.88 -17.14
C SER A 213 18.71 -32.69 -18.41
N ALA A 214 18.28 -31.46 -18.71
CA ALA A 214 17.33 -31.20 -19.77
C ALA A 214 17.98 -31.14 -21.16
N THR A 215 17.34 -31.77 -22.13
CA THR A 215 17.70 -31.68 -23.55
C THR A 215 16.49 -31.17 -24.36
N VAL A 216 16.74 -30.62 -25.56
CA VAL A 216 15.69 -30.06 -26.41
C VAL A 216 14.63 -31.10 -26.82
N GLN A 217 15.01 -32.38 -26.85
CA GLN A 217 14.16 -33.51 -27.24
C GLN A 217 13.48 -34.20 -26.05
N MET A 218 13.72 -33.71 -24.83
CA MET A 218 13.15 -34.31 -23.62
C MET A 218 11.63 -34.14 -23.60
N THR A 219 10.90 -35.24 -23.45
CA THR A 219 9.49 -35.21 -23.06
C THR A 219 9.41 -34.70 -21.62
N VAL A 220 8.78 -33.55 -21.40
CA VAL A 220 8.67 -32.93 -20.07
C VAL A 220 7.61 -33.68 -19.25
N PRO A 221 7.98 -34.31 -18.11
CA PRO A 221 7.00 -34.90 -17.21
C PRO A 221 5.97 -33.88 -16.72
N THR A 222 4.71 -34.30 -16.61
CA THR A 222 3.61 -33.46 -16.11
C THR A 222 3.89 -32.86 -14.73
N THR A 223 4.63 -33.58 -13.88
CA THR A 223 5.06 -33.11 -12.56
C THR A 223 5.88 -31.82 -12.61
N ILE A 224 6.72 -31.65 -13.63
CA ILE A 224 7.52 -30.44 -13.83
C ILE A 224 6.60 -29.26 -14.16
N THR A 225 5.67 -29.46 -15.09
CA THR A 225 4.71 -28.41 -15.49
C THR A 225 3.83 -27.98 -14.32
N VAL A 226 3.36 -28.92 -13.50
CA VAL A 226 2.58 -28.63 -12.29
C VAL A 226 3.40 -27.82 -11.29
N LEU A 227 4.65 -28.21 -11.00
CA LEU A 227 5.51 -27.48 -10.06
C LEU A 227 5.83 -26.06 -10.56
N LEU A 228 6.13 -25.89 -11.86
CA LEU A 228 6.32 -24.56 -12.45
C LEU A 228 5.07 -23.69 -12.32
N SER A 229 3.88 -24.28 -12.47
CA SER A 229 2.61 -23.58 -12.30
C SER A 229 2.39 -23.15 -10.84
N ILE A 230 2.69 -24.02 -9.88
CA ILE A 230 2.64 -23.71 -8.45
C ILE A 230 3.57 -22.53 -8.13
N PHE A 231 4.82 -22.58 -8.60
CA PHE A 231 5.77 -21.49 -8.36
C PHE A 231 5.31 -20.16 -8.98
N SER A 232 4.76 -20.21 -10.18
CA SER A 232 4.20 -19.04 -10.86
C SER A 232 3.04 -18.43 -10.07
N ILE A 233 2.12 -19.26 -9.58
CA ILE A 233 1.00 -18.81 -8.73
C ILE A 233 1.51 -18.24 -7.41
N THR A 234 2.45 -18.90 -6.74
CA THR A 234 3.00 -18.40 -5.47
C THR A 234 3.68 -17.04 -5.64
N THR A 235 4.49 -16.87 -6.67
CA THR A 235 5.25 -15.62 -6.88
C THR A 235 4.38 -14.51 -7.45
N ASN A 236 3.70 -14.75 -8.57
CA ASN A 236 3.01 -13.72 -9.32
C ASN A 236 1.54 -13.53 -8.95
N THR A 237 0.87 -14.56 -8.43
CA THR A 237 -0.53 -14.41 -7.99
C THR A 237 -0.58 -14.06 -6.51
N ALA A 238 -0.03 -14.90 -5.63
CA ALA A 238 -0.06 -14.65 -4.20
C ALA A 238 0.89 -13.51 -3.79
N GLY A 239 2.17 -13.57 -4.19
CA GLY A 239 3.16 -12.56 -3.84
C GLY A 239 2.81 -11.16 -4.34
N ILE A 240 2.65 -11.01 -5.66
CA ILE A 240 2.28 -9.72 -6.27
C ILE A 240 0.85 -9.30 -5.91
N GLY A 241 -0.11 -10.23 -5.80
CA GLY A 241 -1.48 -9.89 -5.40
C GLY A 241 -1.57 -9.33 -3.97
N LEU A 242 -0.81 -9.90 -3.02
CA LEU A 242 -0.73 -9.35 -1.67
C LEU A 242 -0.03 -7.98 -1.63
N LEU A 243 0.99 -7.78 -2.47
CA LEU A 243 1.59 -6.45 -2.66
C LEU A 243 0.60 -5.44 -3.26
N ALA A 244 -0.26 -5.88 -4.18
CA ALA A 244 -1.31 -5.05 -4.75
C ALA A 244 -2.32 -4.61 -3.68
N LEU A 245 -2.74 -5.53 -2.79
CA LEU A 245 -3.60 -5.19 -1.66
C LEU A 245 -2.94 -4.20 -0.70
N SER A 246 -1.65 -4.38 -0.40
CA SER A 246 -0.88 -3.43 0.40
C SER A 246 -0.90 -2.03 -0.23
N ALA A 247 -0.59 -1.93 -1.52
CA ALA A 247 -0.64 -0.66 -2.26
C ALA A 247 -2.05 -0.06 -2.31
N LEU A 248 -3.09 -0.90 -2.45
CA LEU A 248 -4.49 -0.47 -2.43
C LEU A 248 -4.83 0.23 -1.13
N PHE A 249 -4.57 -0.42 0.01
CA PHE A 249 -4.94 0.10 1.31
C PHE A 249 -4.12 1.36 1.65
N TYR A 250 -2.82 1.38 1.39
CA TYR A 250 -2.02 2.59 1.59
C TYR A 250 -2.49 3.73 0.70
N GLY A 251 -2.76 3.46 -0.59
CA GLY A 251 -3.29 4.44 -1.52
C GLY A 251 -4.64 5.00 -1.07
N ALA A 252 -5.55 4.13 -0.63
CA ALA A 252 -6.89 4.51 -0.19
C ALA A 252 -6.87 5.36 1.08
N VAL A 253 -6.02 5.02 2.06
CA VAL A 253 -5.89 5.80 3.31
C VAL A 253 -5.38 7.20 3.01
N ILE A 254 -4.34 7.32 2.18
CA ILE A 254 -3.76 8.62 1.82
C ILE A 254 -4.74 9.45 0.98
N ALA A 255 -5.37 8.84 -0.03
CA ALA A 255 -6.30 9.52 -0.93
C ALA A 255 -7.60 9.97 -0.23
N ARG A 256 -8.11 9.19 0.73
CA ARG A 256 -9.35 9.53 1.47
C ARG A 256 -9.20 10.79 2.31
N ARG A 257 -8.06 10.96 2.99
CA ARG A 257 -7.79 12.15 3.80
C ARG A 257 -7.32 13.32 2.92
N GLY A 258 -6.71 13.03 1.78
CA GLY A 258 -6.37 14.02 0.76
C GLY A 258 -5.50 15.15 1.32
N THR A 259 -5.70 16.36 0.80
CA THR A 259 -4.93 17.54 1.21
C THR A 259 -5.29 18.08 2.59
N ARG A 260 -6.29 17.51 3.27
CA ARG A 260 -6.62 17.89 4.65
C ARG A 260 -5.57 17.41 5.63
N LEU A 261 -5.00 16.23 5.37
CA LEU A 261 -3.99 15.60 6.24
C LEU A 261 -2.59 15.55 5.59
N TRP A 262 -2.54 15.46 4.26
CA TRP A 262 -1.31 15.14 3.55
C TRP A 262 -0.84 16.30 2.66
N PRO A 263 0.48 16.54 2.57
CA PRO A 263 1.04 17.40 1.54
C PRO A 263 0.65 16.90 0.14
N GLY A 264 0.50 17.81 -0.83
CA GLY A 264 0.04 17.46 -2.19
C GLY A 264 0.89 16.36 -2.87
N GLU A 265 2.19 16.30 -2.60
CA GLU A 265 3.07 15.24 -3.11
C GLU A 265 2.67 13.85 -2.60
N TRP A 266 2.23 13.74 -1.33
CA TRP A 266 1.77 12.49 -0.74
C TRP A 266 0.41 12.07 -1.30
N VAL A 267 -0.48 13.02 -1.57
CA VAL A 267 -1.76 12.74 -2.24
C VAL A 267 -1.53 12.13 -3.63
N GLY A 268 -0.61 12.72 -4.41
CA GLY A 268 -0.20 12.17 -5.71
C GLY A 268 0.40 10.75 -5.58
N PHE A 269 1.24 10.54 -4.57
CA PHE A 269 1.78 9.22 -4.24
C PHE A 269 0.67 8.20 -3.89
N GLY A 270 -0.37 8.61 -3.18
CA GLY A 270 -1.54 7.80 -2.86
C GLY A 270 -2.34 7.37 -4.10
N TYR A 271 -2.62 8.30 -5.01
CA TYR A 271 -3.28 7.98 -6.29
C TYR A 271 -2.43 7.05 -7.16
N LEU A 272 -1.11 7.26 -7.20
CA LEU A 272 -0.20 6.36 -7.89
C LEU A 272 -0.23 4.95 -7.27
N ALA A 273 -0.33 4.83 -5.95
CA ALA A 273 -0.46 3.53 -5.28
C ALA A 273 -1.73 2.78 -5.71
N LEU A 274 -2.86 3.49 -5.91
CA LEU A 274 -4.09 2.91 -6.44
C LEU A 274 -3.93 2.41 -7.88
N ALA A 275 -3.26 3.18 -8.74
CA ALA A 275 -2.96 2.77 -10.11
C ALA A 275 -2.03 1.53 -10.16
N VAL A 276 -1.01 1.51 -9.30
CA VAL A 276 -0.11 0.36 -9.10
C VAL A 276 -0.91 -0.86 -8.65
N SER A 277 -1.79 -0.71 -7.68
CA SER A 277 -2.65 -1.80 -7.20
C SER A 277 -3.52 -2.38 -8.32
N ALA A 278 -4.13 -1.54 -9.14
CA ALA A 278 -4.96 -1.99 -10.26
C ALA A 278 -4.16 -2.83 -11.27
N LEU A 279 -2.97 -2.37 -11.66
CA LEU A 279 -2.10 -3.09 -12.60
C LEU A 279 -1.53 -4.39 -12.00
N LEU A 280 -1.09 -4.36 -10.74
CA LEU A 280 -0.57 -5.56 -10.07
C LEU A 280 -1.67 -6.60 -9.87
N SER A 281 -2.88 -6.18 -9.52
CA SER A 281 -4.05 -7.06 -9.40
C SER A 281 -4.42 -7.68 -10.75
N GLY A 282 -4.48 -6.87 -11.82
CA GLY A 282 -4.73 -7.36 -13.18
C GLY A 282 -3.67 -8.37 -13.64
N SER A 283 -2.38 -8.09 -13.35
CA SER A 283 -1.29 -9.03 -13.62
C SER A 283 -1.44 -10.32 -12.82
N ALA A 284 -1.76 -10.25 -11.52
CA ALA A 284 -1.91 -11.41 -10.65
C ALA A 284 -3.03 -12.34 -11.11
N VAL A 285 -4.19 -11.78 -11.48
CA VAL A 285 -5.33 -12.52 -12.02
C VAL A 285 -5.00 -13.11 -13.39
N SER A 286 -4.33 -12.36 -14.26
CA SER A 286 -3.96 -12.85 -15.59
C SER A 286 -2.91 -13.98 -15.53
N VAL A 287 -2.05 -14.01 -14.51
CA VAL A 287 -1.16 -15.17 -14.31
C VAL A 287 -1.92 -16.34 -13.72
N ALA A 288 -2.88 -16.10 -12.83
CA ALA A 288 -3.71 -17.16 -12.26
C ALA A 288 -4.53 -17.91 -13.32
N SER A 289 -4.97 -17.22 -14.38
CA SER A 289 -5.72 -17.84 -15.49
C SER A 289 -4.83 -18.64 -16.45
N ALA A 290 -3.53 -18.36 -16.51
CA ALA A 290 -2.56 -19.04 -17.38
C ALA A 290 -1.19 -19.18 -16.69
N PRO A 291 -1.07 -20.05 -15.66
CA PRO A 291 0.10 -20.07 -14.78
C PRO A 291 1.37 -20.58 -15.46
N THR A 292 1.24 -21.38 -16.52
CA THR A 292 2.36 -21.95 -17.29
C THR A 292 3.16 -20.91 -18.07
N SER A 293 2.55 -19.78 -18.45
CA SER A 293 3.22 -18.70 -19.18
C SER A 293 4.14 -17.87 -18.27
N GLY A 294 3.90 -17.86 -16.96
CA GLY A 294 4.76 -17.21 -15.95
C GLY A 294 4.79 -15.67 -15.98
N GLN A 295 4.41 -15.04 -17.09
CA GLN A 295 4.33 -13.58 -17.26
C GLN A 295 3.18 -13.23 -18.20
N THR A 296 2.60 -12.05 -18.01
CA THR A 296 1.51 -11.52 -18.82
C THR A 296 1.93 -10.19 -19.42
N ALA A 297 1.20 -9.70 -20.43
CA ALA A 297 1.44 -8.39 -21.02
C ALA A 297 1.38 -7.25 -19.99
N LEU A 298 0.61 -7.45 -18.90
CA LEU A 298 0.47 -6.48 -17.81
C LEU A 298 1.60 -6.56 -16.77
N THR A 299 2.33 -7.67 -16.68
CA THR A 299 3.35 -7.86 -15.64
C THR A 299 4.49 -6.84 -15.77
N SER A 300 4.95 -6.58 -16.99
CA SER A 300 6.03 -5.60 -17.25
C SER A 300 5.64 -4.17 -16.87
N PRO A 301 4.53 -3.58 -17.38
CA PRO A 301 4.12 -2.24 -16.98
C PRO A 301 3.76 -2.15 -15.50
N ALA A 302 3.19 -3.20 -14.89
CA ALA A 302 2.90 -3.22 -13.46
C ALA A 302 4.17 -3.13 -12.60
N ILE A 303 5.23 -3.89 -12.94
CA ILE A 303 6.51 -3.84 -12.22
C ILE A 303 7.19 -2.48 -12.39
N VAL A 304 7.15 -1.90 -13.59
CA VAL A 304 7.70 -0.55 -13.84
C VAL A 304 7.00 0.50 -13.00
N LEU A 305 5.66 0.51 -13.00
CA LEU A 305 4.90 1.47 -12.21
C LEU A 305 5.12 1.28 -10.70
N PHE A 306 5.18 0.02 -10.24
CA PHE A 306 5.52 -0.31 -8.86
C PHE A 306 6.91 0.19 -8.47
N ALA A 307 7.91 0.00 -9.33
CA ALA A 307 9.27 0.46 -9.07
C ALA A 307 9.37 1.99 -9.03
N LEU A 308 8.63 2.70 -9.90
CA LEU A 308 8.50 4.16 -9.85
C LEU A 308 7.85 4.64 -8.55
N TRP A 309 6.78 3.96 -8.12
CA TRP A 309 6.10 4.26 -6.86
C TRP A 309 7.03 4.09 -5.65
N ILE A 310 7.77 2.97 -5.59
CA ILE A 310 8.82 2.77 -4.57
C ILE A 310 9.90 3.85 -4.66
N GLY A 311 10.29 4.24 -5.87
CA GLY A 311 11.31 5.25 -6.11
C GLY A 311 10.91 6.60 -5.54
N TRP A 312 9.64 6.98 -5.76
CA TRP A 312 9.05 8.17 -5.18
C TRP A 312 9.10 8.11 -3.65
N LEU A 313 8.67 7.00 -3.04
CA LEU A 313 8.77 6.82 -1.59
C LEU A 313 10.22 6.96 -1.11
N GLY A 314 11.17 6.32 -1.79
CA GLY A 314 12.60 6.40 -1.46
C GLY A 314 13.12 7.84 -1.50
N LEU A 315 12.72 8.63 -2.51
CA LEU A 315 13.09 10.04 -2.63
C LEU A 315 12.51 10.88 -1.49
N MET A 316 11.24 10.68 -1.14
CA MET A 316 10.60 11.37 -0.01
C MET A 316 11.36 11.08 1.29
N LEU A 317 11.68 9.81 1.56
CA LEU A 317 12.37 9.41 2.80
C LEU A 317 13.80 9.90 2.89
N VAL A 318 14.53 9.96 1.77
CA VAL A 318 15.91 10.46 1.77
C VAL A 318 15.97 11.97 1.97
N ARG A 319 14.92 12.70 1.57
CA ARG A 319 14.80 14.16 1.71
C ARG A 319 14.38 14.62 3.10
N LEU A 320 13.91 13.73 3.98
CA LEU A 320 13.57 14.06 5.36
C LEU A 320 14.78 14.69 6.06
N ARG A 321 14.62 15.95 6.49
CA ARG A 321 15.61 16.66 7.32
C ARG A 321 15.18 16.59 8.79
N PRO A 322 16.10 16.42 9.74
CA PRO A 322 15.78 16.69 11.14
C PRO A 322 15.42 18.16 11.27
N GLU A 323 14.34 18.46 11.99
CA GLU A 323 14.02 19.82 12.39
C GLU A 323 15.15 20.36 13.30
N PRO A 324 15.61 21.60 13.08
CA PRO A 324 16.74 22.19 13.79
C PRO A 324 16.48 22.44 15.28
#